data_AF-A0A157QRM3-F1
#
_entry.id   AF-A0A157QRM3-F1
#
_cell.length_a   1.000
_cell.length_b   1.000
_cell.length_c   1.000
_cell.angle_alpha   90.00
_cell.angle_beta   90.00
_cell.angle_gamma   90.00
#
_symmetry.space_group_name_H-M   'P 1'
#
loop_
_entity.id
_entity.type
_entity.pdbx_description
1 polymer ?
#
loop_
_entity_poly.entity_id
_entity_poly.type
_entity_poly.pdbx_seq_one_letter_code
_entity_poly.pdbx_strand_id
1 'polypeptide(L)'
;MKTRPRPATPAQLARAYDVARLRGTLAEALRSPLLARCLELTAEALAADQPRPNDYRPPPVAPPPEPARPVSTRITNTPDNPPRRDVKRASAGDLDE
;
A
#
# COMPACT_ATOMS: atom_id res chain seq x y z
N MET A 1 -8.29 -6.97 -19.99
CA MET A 1 -7.90 -5.83 -20.84
C MET A 1 -6.38 -5.80 -20.94
N LYS A 2 -5.80 -6.12 -22.10
CA LYS A 2 -4.35 -6.06 -22.30
C LYS A 2 -3.98 -4.59 -22.55
N THR A 3 -3.51 -3.90 -21.52
CA THR A 3 -2.99 -2.54 -21.65
C THR A 3 -1.82 -2.59 -22.62
N ARG A 4 -1.94 -1.94 -23.78
CA ARG A 4 -0.80 -1.80 -24.70
C ARG A 4 0.30 -1.03 -23.95
N PRO A 5 1.55 -1.50 -23.95
CA PRO A 5 2.63 -0.77 -23.32
C PRO A 5 2.74 0.59 -24.01
N ARG A 6 2.60 1.66 -23.21
CA ARG A 6 2.85 3.01 -23.70
C ARG A 6 4.36 3.11 -23.95
N PRO A 7 4.81 3.62 -25.11
CA PRO A 7 6.24 3.76 -25.36
C PRO A 7 6.90 4.60 -24.27
N ALA A 8 8.03 4.11 -23.76
CA ALA A 8 8.79 4.80 -22.73
C ALA A 8 9.28 6.16 -23.26
N THR A 9 9.14 7.20 -22.45
CA THR A 9 9.64 8.54 -22.80
C THR A 9 11.18 8.55 -22.79
N PRO A 10 11.83 9.45 -23.54
CA PRO A 10 13.30 9.55 -23.55
C PRO A 10 13.91 9.76 -22.16
N ALA A 11 13.24 10.53 -21.30
CA ALA A 11 13.65 10.76 -19.92
C ALA A 11 13.58 9.48 -19.07
N GLN A 12 12.56 8.64 -19.27
CA GLN A 12 12.44 7.35 -18.58
C GLN A 12 13.53 6.37 -19.02
N LEU A 13 13.88 6.37 -20.31
CA LEU A 13 14.98 5.55 -20.83
C LEU A 13 16.34 5.99 -20.28
N ALA A 14 16.58 7.30 -20.16
CA ALA A 14 17.79 7.83 -19.54
C ALA A 14 17.90 7.39 -18.07
N ARG A 15 16.81 7.53 -17.30
CA ARG A 15 16.78 7.07 -15.90
C ARG A 15 16.99 5.56 -15.79
N ALA A 16 16.39 4.77 -16.68
CA ALA A 16 16.59 3.33 -16.73
C ALA A 16 18.05 2.96 -17.02
N TYR A 17 18.71 3.71 -17.91
CA TYR A 17 20.13 3.54 -18.25
C TYR A 17 21.04 3.84 -17.05
N ASP A 18 20.76 4.92 -16.32
CA ASP A 18 21.51 5.29 -15.11
C ASP A 18 21.39 4.21 -14.03
N VAL A 19 20.18 3.68 -13.82
CA VAL A 19 19.92 2.60 -12.85
C VAL A 19 20.60 1.29 -13.27
N ALA A 20 20.60 0.97 -14.56
CA ALA A 20 21.25 -0.22 -15.08
C ALA A 20 22.79 -0.15 -15.06
N ARG A 21 23.37 1.04 -14.83
CA ARG A 21 24.83 1.30 -14.77
C ARG A 21 25.59 0.68 -15.94
N LEU A 22 24.99 0.73 -17.13
CA LEU A 22 25.59 0.19 -18.34
C LEU A 22 26.84 1.00 -18.72
N ARG A 23 27.79 0.33 -19.38
CA ARG A 23 28.97 1.01 -19.94
C ARG A 23 28.63 1.69 -21.27
N GLY A 24 29.32 2.78 -21.57
CA GLY A 24 29.18 3.50 -22.84
C GLY A 24 28.20 4.66 -22.76
N THR A 25 27.47 4.92 -23.85
CA THR A 25 26.44 5.97 -23.92
C THR A 25 25.05 5.38 -24.10
N LEU A 26 24.02 6.12 -23.68
CA LEU A 26 22.62 5.76 -23.93
C LEU A 26 22.34 5.54 -25.42
N ALA A 27 22.89 6.40 -26.29
CA ALA A 27 22.69 6.30 -27.74
C ALA A 27 23.22 4.97 -28.32
N GLU A 28 24.37 4.49 -27.82
CA GLU A 28 24.91 3.18 -28.22
C GLU A 28 24.05 2.03 -27.72
N ALA A 29 23.57 2.11 -26.48
CA ALA A 29 22.66 1.10 -25.93
C ALA A 29 21.36 1.02 -26.74
N LEU A 30 20.82 2.16 -27.19
CA LEU A 30 19.60 2.20 -28.01
C LEU A 30 19.79 1.68 -29.44
N ARG A 31 21.02 1.58 -29.95
CA ARG A 31 21.30 0.93 -31.25
C ARG A 31 21.17 -0.59 -31.19
N SER A 32 21.32 -1.18 -30.01
CA SER A 32 21.10 -2.62 -29.80
C SER A 32 19.63 -2.88 -29.49
N PRO A 33 18.92 -3.66 -30.32
CA PRO A 33 17.48 -3.91 -30.12
C PRO A 33 17.20 -4.63 -28.80
N LEU A 34 18.13 -5.48 -28.34
CA LEU A 34 18.00 -6.18 -27.07
C LEU A 34 18.15 -5.21 -25.89
N LEU A 35 19.19 -4.36 -25.90
CA LEU A 35 19.42 -3.39 -24.84
C LEU A 35 18.32 -2.34 -24.79
N ALA A 36 17.84 -1.87 -25.94
CA ALA A 36 16.68 -0.97 -26.02
C ALA A 36 15.46 -1.60 -25.34
N ARG A 37 15.18 -2.88 -25.63
CA ARG A 37 14.05 -3.60 -24.99
C ARG A 37 14.24 -3.78 -23.50
N CYS A 38 15.46 -4.06 -23.04
CA CYS A 38 15.77 -4.13 -21.61
C CYS A 38 15.53 -2.79 -20.92
N LEU A 39 15.97 -1.68 -21.51
CA LEU A 39 15.77 -0.33 -20.98
C LEU A 39 14.28 0.05 -20.91
N GLU A 40 13.48 -0.35 -21.90
CA GLU A 40 12.02 -0.17 -21.85
C GLU A 40 11.41 -0.91 -20.66
N LEU A 41 11.77 -2.19 -20.44
CA LEU A 41 11.26 -2.98 -19.33
C LEU A 41 11.70 -2.41 -17.98
N THR A 42 12.95 -1.97 -17.87
CA THR A 42 13.46 -1.31 -16.66
C THR A 42 12.73 0.02 -16.41
N ALA A 43 12.47 0.81 -17.45
CA ALA A 43 11.68 2.03 -17.35
C ALA A 43 10.24 1.76 -16.86
N GLU A 44 9.60 0.70 -17.37
CA GLU A 44 8.27 0.25 -16.92
C GLU A 44 8.29 -0.16 -15.44
N ALA A 45 9.28 -0.95 -15.02
CA ALA A 45 9.43 -1.37 -13.63
C ALA A 45 9.62 -0.17 -12.69
N LEU A 46 10.48 0.79 -13.07
CA LEU A 46 10.72 2.00 -12.30
C LEU A 46 9.50 2.93 -12.21
N ALA A 47 8.59 2.87 -13.19
CA ALA A 47 7.34 3.62 -13.17
C ALA A 47 6.25 2.92 -12.33
N ALA A 48 6.24 1.59 -12.32
CA ALA A 48 5.32 0.81 -11.50
C ALA A 48 5.64 0.87 -10.00
N ASP A 49 6.92 0.99 -9.66
CA ASP A 49 7.41 1.06 -8.27
C ASP A 49 7.26 2.45 -7.63
N GLN A 50 6.72 3.45 -8.36
CA GLN A 50 6.33 4.70 -7.73
C GLN A 50 5.04 4.47 -6.93
N PRO A 51 5.05 4.63 -5.59
CA PRO A 51 3.85 4.52 -4.80
C PRO A 51 2.86 5.56 -5.32
N ARG A 52 1.70 5.09 -5.79
CA ARG A 52 0.66 6.01 -6.25
C ARG A 52 0.23 6.80 -5.02
N PRO A 53 0.18 8.14 -5.09
CA PRO A 53 -0.21 8.98 -3.95
C PRO A 53 -1.66 8.78 -3.48
N ASN A 54 -2.39 7.81 -4.06
CA ASN A 54 -3.83 7.64 -3.89
C ASN A 54 -4.24 6.28 -3.29
N ASP A 55 -3.30 5.42 -2.90
CA ASP A 55 -3.62 4.13 -2.27
C ASP A 55 -3.79 4.22 -0.74
N TYR A 56 -3.56 5.40 -0.15
CA TYR A 56 -3.99 5.65 1.22
C TYR A 56 -5.49 5.96 1.24
N ARG A 57 -6.32 4.91 1.29
CA ARG A 57 -7.73 5.05 1.68
C ARG A 57 -7.78 5.05 3.20
N PRO A 58 -7.98 6.20 3.87
CA PRO A 58 -8.22 6.18 5.31
C PRO A 58 -9.43 5.27 5.59
N PRO A 59 -9.39 4.45 6.65
CA PRO A 59 -10.53 3.63 7.02
C PRO A 59 -11.77 4.53 7.18
N PRO A 60 -12.96 4.07 6.77
CA PRO A 60 -14.18 4.87 6.92
C PRO A 60 -14.30 5.27 8.40
N VAL A 61 -14.29 6.59 8.64
CA VAL A 61 -14.50 7.17 9.96
C VAL A 61 -15.83 6.62 10.48
N ALA A 62 -15.78 5.95 11.64
CA ALA A 62 -16.99 5.45 12.27
C ALA A 62 -18.02 6.60 12.40
N PRO A 63 -19.31 6.36 12.11
CA PRO A 63 -20.32 7.40 12.23
C PRO A 63 -20.30 7.99 13.64
N PRO A 64 -20.51 9.30 13.80
CA PRO A 64 -20.62 9.90 15.12
C PRO A 64 -21.74 9.21 15.90
N PRO A 65 -21.59 8.98 17.21
CA PRO A 65 -22.67 8.44 18.03
C PRO A 65 -23.86 9.39 17.95
N GLU A 66 -25.01 8.88 17.49
CA GLU A 66 -26.25 9.66 17.46
C GLU A 66 -26.57 10.15 18.87
N PRO A 67 -27.02 11.41 19.05
CA PRO A 67 -27.49 11.87 20.35
C PRO A 67 -28.70 11.04 20.77
N ALA A 68 -28.57 10.40 21.93
CA ALA A 68 -29.58 9.54 22.52
C ALA A 68 -30.93 10.26 22.59
N ARG A 69 -31.94 9.71 21.93
CA ARG A 69 -33.33 10.13 22.14
C ARG A 69 -33.69 9.84 23.60
N PRO A 70 -34.38 10.75 24.33
CA PRO A 70 -34.84 10.45 25.66
C PRO A 70 -35.95 9.39 25.58
N VAL A 71 -35.61 8.15 25.88
CA VAL A 71 -36.59 7.08 26.10
C VAL A 71 -37.15 7.27 27.51
N SER A 72 -38.29 7.94 27.60
CA SER A 72 -39.10 7.94 28.81
C SER A 72 -40.17 6.88 28.66
N THR A 73 -40.03 5.73 29.35
CA THR A 73 -40.97 5.31 30.40
C THR A 73 -40.70 3.88 30.91
N ARG A 74 -40.75 3.81 32.25
CA ARG A 74 -41.19 2.72 33.11
C ARG A 74 -40.23 1.56 33.46
N ILE A 75 -39.91 1.59 34.74
CA ILE A 75 -39.19 0.65 35.60
C ILE A 75 -39.83 -0.75 35.58
N THR A 76 -39.01 -1.80 35.46
CA THR A 76 -39.22 -3.12 36.12
C THR A 76 -37.90 -3.91 36.21
N ASN A 77 -37.45 -4.14 37.45
CA ASN A 77 -36.68 -5.27 38.01
C ASN A 77 -35.26 -5.62 37.48
N THR A 78 -34.27 -5.43 38.37
CA THR A 78 -32.91 -6.04 38.48
C THR A 78 -32.91 -7.59 38.50
N PRO A 79 -31.78 -8.35 38.34
CA PRO A 79 -30.35 -8.07 38.61
C PRO A 79 -29.40 -8.33 37.40
N ASP A 80 -28.33 -7.54 37.22
CA ASP A 80 -26.94 -7.79 37.68
C ASP A 80 -26.13 -8.78 36.79
N ASN A 81 -25.28 -8.19 35.93
CA ASN A 81 -24.09 -8.70 35.21
C ASN A 81 -24.13 -10.00 34.36
N PRO A 82 -23.46 -9.95 33.18
CA PRO A 82 -22.17 -10.65 33.06
C PRO A 82 -21.06 -9.79 32.43
N PRO A 83 -19.78 -10.20 32.53
CA PRO A 83 -18.69 -9.34 32.97
C PRO A 83 -18.10 -8.47 31.86
N ARG A 84 -17.74 -7.24 32.24
CA ARG A 84 -16.76 -6.45 31.50
C ARG A 84 -15.46 -7.25 31.45
N ARG A 85 -15.05 -7.68 30.26
CA ARG A 85 -13.71 -8.23 30.04
C ARG A 85 -12.72 -7.09 30.18
N ASP A 86 -12.35 -6.81 31.41
CA ASP A 86 -11.27 -5.89 31.71
C ASP A 86 -9.93 -6.51 31.32
N VAL A 87 -9.07 -5.62 30.85
CA VAL A 87 -7.89 -5.87 30.04
C VAL A 87 -6.74 -6.48 30.86
N LYS A 88 -5.86 -7.19 30.14
CA LYS A 88 -4.44 -7.51 30.41
C LYS A 88 -4.13 -8.51 31.53
N ARG A 89 -3.67 -9.69 31.10
CA ARG A 89 -2.56 -10.39 31.76
C ARG A 89 -1.53 -10.76 30.69
N ALA A 90 -0.39 -10.08 30.70
CA ALA A 90 0.78 -10.59 30.02
C ALA A 90 1.14 -11.92 30.67
N SER A 91 1.27 -12.99 29.87
CA SER A 91 1.88 -14.23 30.34
C SER A 91 3.22 -14.34 29.63
N ALA A 92 4.28 -14.16 30.44
CA ALA A 92 5.62 -14.64 30.15
C ALA A 92 5.66 -16.16 30.35
N GLY A 93 6.59 -16.82 29.67
CA GLY A 93 6.89 -18.26 29.78
C GLY A 93 6.77 -18.92 28.41
N ASP A 94 7.79 -19.56 27.85
CA ASP A 94 9.07 -19.99 28.40
C ASP A 94 9.97 -20.29 27.21
N LEU A 95 11.25 -19.93 27.29
CA LEU A 95 12.29 -20.41 26.38
C LEU A 95 12.91 -21.60 27.08
N ASP A 96 12.80 -22.79 26.49
CA ASP A 96 13.71 -23.88 26.83
C ASP A 96 14.02 -24.72 25.58
N GLU A 97 15.22 -25.30 25.61
CA GLU A 97 16.09 -25.78 24.52
C GLU A 97 15.53 -26.92 23.64
#